data_AF-A0A925D3V1-F1
#
_entry.id   AF-A0A925D3V1-F1
#
_cell.length_a   1.000
_cell.length_b   1.000
_cell.length_c   1.000
_cell.angle_alpha   90.00
_cell.angle_beta   90.00
_cell.angle_gamma   90.00
#
_symmetry.space_group_name_H-M   'P 1'
#
loop_
_entity.id
_entity.type
_entity.pdbx_description
1 polymer ?
#
loop_
_entity_poly.entity_id
_entity_poly.type
_entity_poly.pdbx_seq_one_letter_code
_entity_poly.pdbx_strand_id
1 'polypeptide(L)'
;MNPGTAITSSPSVCIRCDGAPDIGLGHIVRCLALADELRDGAGCGVHFLTRRGDVAWRMIESAGHTFSKPAGDEPDRAWISRELSERRPGALVMDFRDGLSPEAVWEWRRQGVVTATIDDPEDKRLACDLVFSPPVPQVRRLSWDGFTGELKVGWEWVLLRR
;
A
#
# COMPACT_ATOMS: atom_id res chain seq x y z
N MET A 1 -17.06 34.91 20.06
CA MET A 1 -16.04 33.86 19.94
C MET A 1 -16.66 32.72 19.16
N ASN A 2 -16.29 32.54 17.89
CA ASN A 2 -16.74 31.38 17.12
C ASN A 2 -15.88 30.18 17.49
N PRO A 3 -16.46 29.01 17.81
CA PRO A 3 -15.68 27.79 17.94
C PRO A 3 -15.13 27.46 16.56
N GLY A 4 -13.79 27.39 16.46
CA GLY A 4 -13.12 27.03 15.23
C GLY A 4 -13.60 25.65 14.79
N THR A 5 -14.15 25.57 13.58
CA THR A 5 -14.37 24.32 12.88
C THR A 5 -13.02 23.59 12.82
N ALA A 6 -12.86 22.51 13.59
CA ALA A 6 -11.75 21.61 13.41
C ALA A 6 -11.82 21.12 11.96
N ILE A 7 -10.82 21.49 11.16
CA ILE A 7 -10.63 20.90 9.84
C ILE A 7 -10.21 19.45 10.11
N THR A 8 -11.17 18.53 10.15
CA THR A 8 -10.87 17.11 10.11
C THR A 8 -10.33 16.83 8.71
N SER A 9 -9.01 16.74 8.58
CA SER A 9 -8.39 16.29 7.32
C SER A 9 -8.96 14.92 6.98
N SER A 10 -9.45 14.74 5.75
CA SER A 10 -9.87 13.42 5.28
C SER A 10 -8.73 12.41 5.48
N PRO A 11 -9.00 11.19 5.97
CA PRO A 11 -7.97 10.17 6.12
C PRO A 11 -7.26 9.95 4.79
N SER A 12 -5.93 9.83 4.81
CA SER A 12 -5.14 9.59 3.60
C SER A 12 -4.41 8.26 3.66
N VAL A 13 -4.28 7.62 2.50
CA VAL A 13 -3.67 6.31 2.31
C VAL A 13 -2.61 6.40 1.23
N CYS A 14 -1.42 5.90 1.52
CA CYS A 14 -0.39 5.66 0.51
C CYS A 14 -0.48 4.21 0.01
N ILE A 15 -0.34 3.99 -1.30
CA ILE A 15 -0.29 2.65 -1.90
C ILE A 15 1.02 2.50 -2.68
N ARG A 16 1.91 1.62 -2.23
CA ARG A 16 3.15 1.27 -2.91
C ARG A 16 2.93 0.05 -3.80
N CYS A 17 2.98 0.25 -5.11
CA CYS A 17 2.91 -0.82 -6.10
C CYS A 17 3.58 -0.40 -7.41
N ASP A 18 4.03 -1.36 -8.21
CA ASP A 18 4.63 -1.15 -9.53
C ASP A 18 3.88 -1.90 -10.63
N GLY A 19 4.07 -1.47 -11.88
CA GLY A 19 3.62 -2.21 -13.04
C GLY A 19 4.45 -1.88 -14.26
N ALA A 20 5.16 -2.85 -14.81
CA ALA A 20 6.07 -2.67 -15.94
C ALA A 20 6.02 -3.91 -16.86
N PRO A 21 6.52 -3.83 -18.10
CA PRO A 21 6.42 -4.94 -19.06
C PRO A 21 6.99 -6.27 -18.55
N ASP A 22 8.02 -6.23 -17.71
CA ASP A 22 8.70 -7.37 -17.11
C ASP A 22 7.97 -8.00 -15.91
N ILE A 23 7.16 -7.22 -15.18
CA ILE A 23 6.44 -7.66 -13.98
C ILE A 23 4.91 -7.76 -14.17
N GLY A 24 4.40 -7.26 -15.30
CA GLY A 24 2.98 -7.14 -15.59
C GLY A 24 2.31 -5.94 -14.91
N LEU A 25 0.98 -5.84 -15.05
CA LEU A 25 0.17 -4.74 -14.52
C LEU A 25 -0.78 -5.18 -13.39
N GLY A 26 -0.66 -6.44 -12.91
CA GLY A 26 -1.60 -7.02 -11.96
C GLY A 26 -1.71 -6.23 -10.65
N HIS A 27 -0.58 -5.74 -10.13
CA HIS A 27 -0.52 -4.95 -8.90
C HIS A 27 -1.22 -3.60 -9.10
N ILE A 28 -0.91 -2.89 -10.18
CA ILE A 28 -1.56 -1.62 -10.54
C ILE A 28 -3.07 -1.78 -10.67
N VAL A 29 -3.55 -2.78 -11.42
CA VAL A 29 -4.98 -2.96 -11.65
C VAL A 29 -5.74 -3.19 -10.35
N ARG A 30 -5.24 -4.04 -9.46
CA ARG A 30 -5.92 -4.34 -8.19
C ARG A 30 -5.78 -3.20 -7.17
N CYS A 31 -4.63 -2.53 -7.13
CA CYS A 31 -4.44 -1.35 -6.29
C CYS A 31 -5.30 -0.17 -6.73
N LEU A 32 -5.57 -0.01 -8.03
CA LEU A 32 -6.54 0.99 -8.53
C LEU A 32 -7.96 0.66 -8.06
N ALA A 33 -8.38 -0.61 -8.13
CA ALA A 33 -9.68 -1.02 -7.61
C ALA A 33 -9.82 -0.71 -6.10
N LEU A 34 -8.77 -0.97 -5.31
CA LEU A 34 -8.73 -0.58 -3.90
C LEU A 34 -8.78 0.94 -3.72
N ALA A 35 -7.99 1.68 -4.50
CA ALA A 35 -7.94 3.14 -4.42
C ALA A 35 -9.29 3.79 -4.73
N ASP A 36 -10.01 3.27 -5.72
CA ASP A 36 -11.35 3.74 -6.07
C ASP A 36 -12.34 3.47 -4.93
N GLU A 37 -12.36 2.27 -4.33
CA GLU A 37 -13.24 2.00 -3.18
C GLU A 37 -12.87 2.83 -1.93
N LEU A 38 -11.58 3.08 -1.68
CA LEU A 38 -11.14 3.96 -0.59
C LEU A 38 -11.58 5.41 -0.80
N ARG A 39 -11.45 5.92 -2.03
CA ARG A 39 -11.87 7.29 -2.37
C ARG A 39 -13.39 7.42 -2.33
N ASP A 40 -14.09 6.55 -3.04
CA ASP A 40 -15.51 6.71 -3.35
C ASP A 40 -16.40 6.13 -2.22
N GLY A 41 -15.95 5.07 -1.56
CA GLY A 41 -16.68 4.41 -0.47
C GLY A 41 -16.34 4.92 0.94
N ALA A 42 -15.08 5.31 1.17
CA ALA A 42 -14.60 5.74 2.49
C ALA A 42 -14.17 7.23 2.57
N GLY A 43 -14.19 7.96 1.45
CA GLY A 43 -13.81 9.38 1.41
C GLY A 43 -12.32 9.61 1.68
N CYS A 44 -11.46 8.60 1.48
CA CYS A 44 -10.04 8.72 1.72
C CYS A 44 -9.31 9.40 0.56
N GLY A 45 -8.31 10.23 0.88
CA GLY A 45 -7.33 10.67 -0.12
C GLY A 45 -6.34 9.53 -0.42
N VAL A 46 -6.13 9.19 -1.68
CA VAL A 46 -5.19 8.12 -2.07
C VAL A 46 -4.01 8.69 -2.85
N HIS A 47 -2.80 8.26 -2.48
CA HIS A 47 -1.57 8.60 -3.17
C HIS A 47 -0.74 7.35 -3.49
N PHE A 48 -0.33 7.18 -4.73
CA PHE A 48 0.46 6.03 -5.16
C PHE A 48 1.96 6.32 -5.06
N LEU A 49 2.70 5.33 -4.56
CA LEU A 49 4.15 5.28 -4.64
C LEU A 49 4.48 4.29 -5.77
N THR A 50 4.81 4.79 -6.96
CA THR A 50 5.06 3.94 -8.14
C THR A 50 6.43 4.23 -8.77
N ARG A 51 7.38 3.33 -8.56
CA ARG A 51 8.75 3.43 -9.07
C ARG A 51 8.83 3.18 -10.55
N ARG A 52 8.16 2.14 -11.05
CA ARG A 52 8.36 1.63 -12.42
C ARG A 52 7.06 1.60 -13.23
N GLY A 53 7.14 2.15 -14.44
CA GLY A 53 6.22 1.90 -15.55
C GLY A 53 5.41 3.09 -16.03
N ASP A 54 5.70 3.56 -17.25
CA ASP A 54 4.92 4.63 -17.90
C ASP A 54 3.43 4.30 -18.02
N VAL A 55 3.12 3.03 -18.30
CA VAL A 55 1.75 2.55 -18.38
C VAL A 55 1.07 2.60 -17.01
N ALA A 56 1.79 2.20 -15.94
CA ALA A 56 1.28 2.28 -14.58
C ALA A 56 0.95 3.73 -14.19
N TRP A 57 1.87 4.67 -14.44
CA TRP A 57 1.66 6.09 -14.16
C TRP A 57 0.44 6.65 -14.91
N ARG A 58 0.33 6.37 -16.21
CA ARG A 58 -0.83 6.80 -17.02
C ARG A 58 -2.14 6.21 -16.52
N MET A 59 -2.14 4.97 -16.06
CA MET A 59 -3.34 4.34 -15.49
C MET A 59 -3.76 5.01 -14.18
N ILE A 60 -2.81 5.35 -13.32
CA ILE A 60 -3.07 6.05 -12.06
C ILE A 60 -3.64 7.45 -12.32
N GLU A 61 -3.04 8.21 -13.24
CA GLU A 61 -3.53 9.53 -13.64
C GLU A 61 -4.93 9.47 -14.25
N SER A 62 -5.16 8.50 -15.15
CA SER A 62 -6.46 8.32 -15.83
C SER A 62 -7.57 7.93 -14.86
N ALA A 63 -7.23 7.29 -13.74
CA ALA A 63 -8.16 6.98 -12.66
C ALA A 63 -8.37 8.15 -11.68
N GLY A 64 -7.72 9.29 -11.89
CA GLY A 64 -7.86 10.49 -11.07
C GLY A 64 -7.09 10.44 -9.74
N HIS A 65 -6.12 9.54 -9.61
CA HIS A 65 -5.28 9.43 -8.42
C HIS A 65 -3.93 10.13 -8.63
N THR A 66 -3.29 10.53 -7.53
CA THR A 66 -1.96 11.15 -7.56
C THR A 66 -0.89 10.11 -7.29
N PHE A 67 0.34 10.35 -7.75
CA PHE A 67 1.47 9.46 -7.49
C PHE A 67 2.79 10.23 -7.38
N SER A 68 3.79 9.58 -6.79
CA SER A 68 5.18 10.03 -6.78
C SER A 68 6.10 8.94 -7.28
N LYS A 69 7.34 9.35 -7.59
CA LYS A 69 8.44 8.49 -8.02
C LYS A 69 9.63 8.73 -7.08
N PRO A 70 10.52 7.74 -6.91
CA PRO A 70 11.76 7.96 -6.17
C PRO A 70 12.64 8.98 -6.90
N ALA A 71 13.45 9.71 -6.13
CA ALA A 71 14.42 10.64 -6.70
C ALA A 71 15.64 9.85 -7.22
N GLY A 72 15.80 9.75 -8.54
CA GLY A 72 16.92 9.01 -9.14
C GLY A 72 16.91 7.52 -8.73
N ASP A 73 18.00 7.07 -8.12
CA ASP A 73 18.20 5.70 -7.63
C ASP A 73 17.89 5.51 -6.13
N GLU A 74 17.20 6.50 -5.52
CA GLU A 74 16.81 6.47 -4.11
C GLU A 74 16.17 5.11 -3.73
N PRO A 75 16.66 4.41 -2.68
CA PRO A 75 16.11 3.13 -2.26
C PRO A 75 14.66 3.25 -1.76
N ASP A 76 13.86 2.18 -1.94
CA ASP A 76 12.44 2.16 -1.54
C ASP A 76 12.23 2.56 -0.07
N ARG A 77 13.09 2.11 0.86
CA ARG A 77 12.99 2.52 2.27
C ARG A 77 13.09 4.04 2.43
N ALA A 78 14.08 4.68 1.81
CA ALA A 78 14.32 6.11 1.97
C ALA A 78 13.18 6.93 1.34
N TRP A 79 12.80 6.55 0.12
CA TRP A 79 11.71 7.19 -0.60
C TRP A 79 10.37 7.05 0.12
N ILE A 80 9.97 5.84 0.53
CA ILE A 80 8.71 5.62 1.25
C ILE A 80 8.71 6.42 2.56
N SER A 81 9.80 6.37 3.34
CA SER A 81 9.91 7.16 4.58
C SER A 81 9.74 8.67 4.34
N ARG A 82 10.31 9.22 3.26
CA ARG A 82 10.12 10.64 2.89
C ARG A 82 8.63 10.93 2.64
N GLU A 83 7.99 10.13 1.80
CA GLU A 83 6.58 10.33 1.43
C GLU A 83 5.65 10.17 2.63
N LEU A 84 5.92 9.23 3.54
CA LEU A 84 5.17 9.08 4.79
C LEU A 84 5.36 10.30 5.71
N SER A 85 6.57 10.84 5.81
CA SER A 85 6.85 12.03 6.64
C SER A 85 6.17 13.29 6.09
N GLU A 86 6.20 13.49 4.77
CA GLU A 86 5.63 14.66 4.11
C GLU A 86 4.09 14.63 4.10
N ARG A 87 3.50 13.46 3.81
CA ARG A 87 2.05 13.31 3.62
C ARG A 87 1.31 12.95 4.90
N ARG A 88 2.01 12.33 5.86
CA ARG A 88 1.47 11.81 7.12
C ARG A 88 0.19 10.97 6.91
N PRO A 89 0.23 9.94 6.04
CA PRO A 89 -0.93 9.11 5.80
C PRO A 89 -1.28 8.30 7.03
N GLY A 90 -2.57 7.99 7.19
CA GLY A 90 -3.03 7.07 8.23
C GLY A 90 -2.67 5.62 7.94
N ALA A 91 -2.45 5.27 6.66
CA ALA A 91 -2.09 3.92 6.26
C ALA A 91 -1.13 3.88 5.05
N LEU A 92 -0.33 2.80 5.01
CA LEU A 92 0.49 2.38 3.88
C LEU A 92 0.08 0.98 3.45
N VAL A 93 -0.41 0.85 2.22
CA VAL A 93 -0.68 -0.44 1.56
C VAL A 93 0.49 -0.78 0.66
N MET A 94 1.03 -1.99 0.79
CA MET A 94 2.19 -2.48 0.05
C MET A 94 1.81 -3.66 -0.83
N ASP A 95 2.02 -3.50 -2.13
CA ASP A 95 1.77 -4.52 -3.13
C ASP A 95 2.89 -4.53 -4.17
N PHE A 96 4.05 -5.03 -3.75
CA PHE A 96 5.27 -5.12 -4.54
C PHE A 96 6.20 -6.19 -3.94
N ARG A 97 7.18 -6.64 -4.72
CA ARG A 97 8.10 -7.72 -4.35
C ARG A 97 9.52 -7.33 -4.74
N ASP A 98 10.18 -6.55 -3.89
CA ASP A 98 11.53 -6.03 -4.13
C ASP A 98 12.41 -6.11 -2.86
N GLY A 99 12.13 -7.05 -1.95
CA GLY A 99 12.98 -7.31 -0.80
C GLY A 99 13.05 -6.18 0.24
N LEU A 100 11.99 -5.38 0.38
CA LEU A 100 11.92 -4.39 1.46
C LEU A 100 12.05 -5.11 2.82
N SER A 101 12.91 -4.58 3.69
CA SER A 101 13.19 -5.23 4.97
C SER A 101 12.03 -5.09 5.97
N PRO A 102 11.75 -6.11 6.80
CA PRO A 102 10.74 -6.02 7.86
C PRO A 102 10.99 -4.86 8.83
N GLU A 103 12.25 -4.51 9.09
CA GLU A 103 12.63 -3.42 10.00
C GLU A 103 12.10 -2.06 9.52
N ALA A 104 12.08 -1.82 8.20
CA ALA A 104 11.51 -0.60 7.64
C ALA A 104 10.00 -0.50 7.93
N VAL A 105 9.28 -1.62 7.75
CA VAL A 105 7.84 -1.68 8.03
C VAL A 105 7.56 -1.49 9.53
N TRP A 106 8.35 -2.14 10.39
CA TRP A 106 8.26 -1.94 11.85
C TRP A 106 8.47 -0.49 12.27
N GLU A 107 9.39 0.22 11.62
CA GLU A 107 9.65 1.63 11.88
C GLU A 107 8.42 2.49 11.55
N TRP A 108 7.80 2.29 10.38
CA TRP A 108 6.58 3.03 9.99
C TRP A 108 5.39 2.70 10.88
N ARG A 109 5.22 1.43 11.24
CA ARG A 109 4.21 0.97 12.19
C ARG A 109 4.35 1.68 13.55
N ARG A 110 5.58 1.78 14.08
CA ARG A 110 5.88 2.49 15.33
C ARG A 110 5.64 4.00 15.25
N GLN A 111 5.66 4.57 14.05
CA GLN A 111 5.31 5.97 13.79
C GLN A 111 3.79 6.20 13.70
N GLY A 112 2.98 5.14 13.87
CA GLY A 112 1.52 5.23 13.87
C GLY A 112 0.88 5.08 12.49
N VAL A 113 1.64 4.70 11.46
CA VAL A 113 1.09 4.37 10.14
C VAL A 113 0.57 2.95 10.17
N VAL A 114 -0.70 2.74 9.84
CA VAL A 114 -1.26 1.39 9.68
C VAL A 114 -0.64 0.75 8.44
N THR A 115 0.01 -0.39 8.61
CA THR A 115 0.73 -1.08 7.53
C THR A 115 -0.07 -2.28 7.03
N ALA A 116 -0.32 -2.35 5.73
CA ALA A 116 -1.04 -3.45 5.11
C ALA A 116 -0.25 -4.01 3.92
N THR A 117 -0.36 -5.31 3.67
CA THR A 117 0.15 -5.91 2.43
C THR A 117 -0.84 -6.86 1.76
N ILE A 118 -0.70 -7.03 0.45
CA ILE A 118 -1.61 -7.81 -0.42
C ILE A 118 -0.80 -8.93 -1.08
N ASP A 119 -1.21 -10.19 -0.86
CA ASP A 119 -0.63 -11.39 -1.46
C ASP A 119 0.90 -11.39 -1.49
N ASP A 120 1.49 -11.09 -0.33
CA ASP A 120 2.92 -10.88 -0.18
C ASP A 120 3.64 -12.13 0.35
N PRO A 121 4.49 -12.77 -0.46
CA PRO A 121 5.27 -13.92 -0.01
C PRO A 121 6.53 -13.52 0.77
N GLU A 122 6.93 -12.24 0.78
CA GLU A 122 8.16 -11.77 1.43
C GLU A 122 7.98 -11.56 2.93
N ASP A 123 9.08 -11.54 3.68
CA ASP A 123 9.04 -11.48 5.15
C ASP A 123 8.58 -10.12 5.70
N LYS A 124 8.53 -9.07 4.87
CA LYS A 124 7.93 -7.78 5.26
C LYS A 124 6.48 -7.93 5.71
N ARG A 125 5.76 -8.95 5.23
CA ARG A 125 4.41 -9.31 5.70
C ARG A 125 4.35 -9.52 7.21
N LEU A 126 5.41 -10.05 7.83
CA LEU A 126 5.47 -10.37 9.25
C LEU A 126 5.52 -9.11 10.13
N ALA A 127 5.90 -7.97 9.54
CA ALA A 127 5.96 -6.67 10.21
C ALA A 127 4.70 -5.81 10.02
N CYS A 128 3.77 -6.23 9.16
CA CYS A 128 2.55 -5.48 8.85
C CYS A 128 1.50 -5.61 9.97
N ASP A 129 0.64 -4.60 10.11
CA ASP A 129 -0.58 -4.69 10.93
C ASP A 129 -1.62 -5.60 10.28
N LEU A 130 -1.74 -5.55 8.94
CA LEU A 130 -2.73 -6.28 8.16
C LEU A 130 -2.08 -7.03 7.00
N VAL A 131 -2.46 -8.29 6.81
CA VAL A 131 -2.06 -9.08 5.63
C VAL A 131 -3.30 -9.63 4.96
N PHE A 132 -3.52 -9.27 3.70
CA PHE A 132 -4.64 -9.75 2.89
C PHE A 132 -4.13 -10.79 1.90
N SER A 133 -4.77 -11.96 1.84
CA SER A 133 -4.33 -13.03 0.94
C SER A 133 -5.50 -13.86 0.42
N PRO A 134 -5.43 -14.37 -0.82
CA PRO A 134 -6.41 -15.33 -1.31
C PRO A 134 -6.30 -16.65 -0.54
N PRO A 135 -7.35 -17.49 -0.51
CA PRO A 135 -7.36 -18.75 0.23
C PRO A 135 -6.63 -19.87 -0.53
N VAL A 136 -5.39 -19.61 -0.94
CA VAL A 136 -4.54 -20.55 -1.69
C VAL A 136 -3.62 -21.35 -0.76
N PRO A 137 -3.27 -22.61 -1.11
CA PRO A 137 -2.43 -23.46 -0.27
C PRO A 137 -1.07 -22.86 0.14
N GLN A 138 -0.52 -21.97 -0.70
CA GLN A 138 0.75 -21.29 -0.49
C GLN A 138 0.76 -20.48 0.81
N VAL A 139 -0.33 -19.76 1.10
CA VAL A 139 -0.47 -18.91 2.29
C VAL A 139 -0.37 -19.74 3.57
N ARG A 140 -0.94 -20.95 3.56
CA ARG A 140 -0.86 -21.90 4.69
C ARG A 140 0.52 -22.50 4.88
N ARG A 141 1.39 -22.46 3.87
CA ARG A 141 2.75 -23.00 3.92
C ARG A 141 3.80 -21.97 4.31
N LEU A 142 3.48 -20.68 4.29
CA LEU A 142 4.36 -19.64 4.78
C LEU A 142 4.52 -19.77 6.31
N SER A 143 5.72 -19.50 6.82
CA SER A 143 5.90 -19.30 8.26
C SER A 143 5.22 -17.98 8.66
N TRP A 144 4.58 -17.99 9.82
CA TRP A 144 3.96 -16.83 10.46
C TRP A 144 4.60 -16.56 11.83
N ASP A 145 5.78 -17.13 12.07
CA ASP A 145 6.49 -16.97 13.33
C ASP A 145 6.85 -15.50 13.54
N GLY A 146 6.49 -14.97 14.71
CA GLY A 146 6.71 -13.56 15.04
C GLY A 146 5.72 -12.58 14.41
N PHE A 147 4.76 -13.04 13.61
CA PHE A 147 3.67 -12.18 13.12
C PHE A 147 2.75 -11.77 14.27
N THR A 148 2.46 -10.47 14.36
CA THR A 148 1.61 -9.88 15.43
C THR A 148 0.42 -9.09 14.88
N GLY A 149 0.24 -9.09 13.57
CA GLY A 149 -0.88 -8.43 12.91
C GLY A 149 -2.08 -9.35 12.73
N GLU A 150 -3.03 -8.90 11.92
CA GLU A 150 -4.18 -9.69 11.51
C GLU A 150 -4.02 -10.23 10.09
N LEU A 151 -4.13 -11.55 9.96
CA LEU A 151 -4.14 -12.23 8.68
C LEU A 151 -5.58 -12.41 8.19
N LYS A 152 -5.91 -11.81 7.05
CA LYS A 152 -7.21 -11.89 6.38
C LYS A 152 -7.09 -12.79 5.15
N VAL A 153 -7.58 -14.04 5.27
CA VAL A 153 -7.52 -15.04 4.18
C VAL A 153 -8.91 -15.41 3.73
N GLY A 154 -9.20 -15.25 2.45
CA GLY A 154 -10.52 -15.53 1.91
C GLY A 154 -10.74 -14.88 0.55
N TRP A 155 -11.71 -15.40 -0.20
CA TRP A 155 -12.06 -14.85 -1.52
C TRP A 155 -12.67 -13.45 -1.39
N GLU A 156 -13.29 -13.15 -0.26
CA GLU A 156 -13.83 -11.83 0.09
C GLU A 156 -12.75 -10.75 0.24
N TRP A 157 -11.48 -11.16 0.41
CA TRP A 157 -10.33 -10.24 0.52
C TRP A 157 -9.59 -10.06 -0.81
N VAL A 158 -10.03 -10.72 -1.89
CA VAL A 158 -9.41 -10.57 -3.21
C VAL A 158 -9.96 -9.32 -3.89
N LEU A 159 -9.05 -8.42 -4.28
CA LEU A 159 -9.38 -7.21 -5.01
C LEU A 159 -9.69 -7.55 -6.48
N LEU A 160 -10.96 -7.39 -6.84
CA LEU A 160 -11.46 -7.54 -8.20
C LEU A 160 -11.96 -6.18 -8.69
N ARG A 161 -11.64 -5.85 -9.95
CA ARG A 161 -12.19 -4.66 -10.59
C ARG A 161 -13.66 -4.92 -10.92
N ARG A 162 -14.53 -3.95 -10.60
CA ARG A 162 -15.94 -3.97 -11.05
C ARG A 162 -16.07 -3.59 -12.52
#